data_AF-A0A661RNE5-F1
#
_entry.id   AF-A0A661RNE5-F1
#
_cell.length_a   1.000
_cell.length_b   1.000
_cell.length_c   1.000
_cell.angle_alpha   90.00
_cell.angle_beta   90.00
_cell.angle_gamma   90.00
#
_symmetry.space_group_name_H-M   'P 1'
#
loop_
_entity.id
_entity.type
_entity.pdbx_description
1 polymer ?
#
loop_
_entity_poly.entity_id
_entity_poly.type
_entity_poly.pdbx_seq_one_letter_code
_entity_poly.pdbx_strand_id
1 'polypeptide(L)'
;MAGYDPEKDKKIKEWKNEETGLLISIHQYGEGEPKVQFGPRILKKKDGTDRAPSKAGRLSIEDIMWIYDIIDEVKDDLSDMVGPG
;
A
#
# COMPACT_ATOMS: atom_id res chain seq x y z
N MET A 1 2.26 -2.80 27.90
CA MET A 1 2.25 -2.98 26.43
C MET A 1 2.64 -1.64 25.84
N ALA A 2 3.79 -1.54 25.17
CA ALA A 2 4.14 -0.28 24.50
C ALA A 2 3.10 -0.04 23.39
N GLY A 3 2.53 1.16 23.35
CA GLY A 3 1.54 1.53 22.32
C GLY A 3 2.17 1.58 20.93
N TYR A 4 1.33 1.82 19.93
CA TYR A 4 1.80 2.17 18.59
C TYR A 4 2.61 3.46 18.64
N ASP A 5 3.78 3.45 18.00
CA ASP A 5 4.66 4.59 17.82
C ASP A 5 4.71 4.95 16.33
N PRO A 6 4.07 6.07 15.92
CA PRO A 6 4.04 6.48 14.52
C PRO A 6 5.43 6.70 13.90
N GLU A 7 6.43 7.05 14.70
CA GLU A 7 7.78 7.31 14.18
C GLU A 7 8.51 6.03 13.77
N LYS A 8 8.04 4.88 14.27
CA LYS A 8 8.58 3.56 13.93
C LYS A 8 7.94 2.97 12.69
N ASP A 9 6.78 3.46 12.25
CA ASP A 9 6.05 2.96 11.09
C ASP A 9 6.52 3.67 9.82
N LYS A 10 7.33 2.98 9.01
CA LYS A 10 7.93 3.55 7.81
C LYS A 10 7.35 2.91 6.56
N LYS A 11 6.86 3.74 5.65
CA LYS A 11 6.50 3.34 4.28
C LYS A 11 7.79 3.23 3.45
N ILE A 12 8.03 2.05 2.88
CA ILE A 12 9.24 1.73 2.10
C ILE A 12 9.00 1.95 0.61
N LYS A 13 7.94 1.35 0.07
CA LYS A 13 7.58 1.42 -1.36
C LYS A 13 6.06 1.52 -1.50
N GLU A 14 5.59 2.13 -2.58
CA GLU A 14 4.16 2.35 -2.84
C GLU A 14 3.87 2.29 -4.34
N TRP A 15 2.74 1.67 -4.67
CA TRP A 15 2.12 1.66 -5.99
C TRP A 15 0.73 2.27 -5.87
N LYS A 16 0.33 3.03 -6.89
CA LYS A 16 -0.99 3.66 -6.95
C LYS A 16 -1.71 3.23 -8.22
N ASN A 17 -2.94 2.78 -8.06
CA ASN A 17 -3.88 2.67 -9.16
C ASN A 17 -4.38 4.08 -9.49
N GLU A 18 -3.93 4.65 -10.60
CA GLU A 18 -4.31 6.01 -11.01
C GLU A 18 -5.79 6.15 -11.40
N GLU A 19 -6.46 5.04 -11.73
CA GLU A 19 -7.87 5.02 -12.08
C GLU A 19 -8.76 4.99 -10.82
N THR A 20 -8.48 4.06 -9.90
CA THR A 20 -9.35 3.80 -8.74
C THR A 20 -8.86 4.47 -7.45
N GLY A 21 -7.65 5.02 -7.48
CA GLY A 21 -6.96 5.62 -6.34
C GLY A 21 -6.49 4.62 -5.28
N LEU A 22 -6.60 3.30 -5.50
CA LEU A 22 -6.10 2.29 -4.54
C LEU A 22 -4.59 2.38 -4.40
N LEU A 23 -4.11 2.36 -3.15
CA LEU A 23 -2.69 2.24 -2.84
C LEU A 23 -2.37 0.82 -2.41
N ILE A 24 -1.23 0.32 -2.86
CA ILE A 24 -0.56 -0.84 -2.27
C ILE A 24 0.82 -0.36 -1.83
N SER A 25 1.25 -0.73 -0.63
CA SER A 25 2.53 -0.25 -0.10
C SER A 25 3.18 -1.29 0.78
N ILE A 26 4.51 -1.23 0.90
CA ILE A 26 5.27 -2.00 1.88
C ILE A 26 5.62 -1.09 3.04
N HIS A 27 5.32 -1.54 4.25
CA HIS A 27 5.61 -0.85 5.49
C HIS A 27 6.48 -1.70 6.40
N GLN A 28 7.34 -1.07 7.19
CA GLN A 28 8.14 -1.72 8.21
C GLN A 28 8.01 -0.96 9.54
N TYR A 29 7.70 -1.69 10.60
CA TYR A 29 7.60 -1.13 11.94
C TYR A 29 8.87 -1.42 12.75
N GLY A 30 9.66 -0.38 13.03
CA GLY A 30 10.95 -0.52 13.70
C GLY A 30 11.90 -1.43 12.90
N GLU A 31 12.50 -2.41 13.58
CA GLU A 31 13.34 -3.45 12.96
C GLU A 31 12.55 -4.74 12.68
N GLY A 32 11.22 -4.68 12.71
CA GLY A 32 10.36 -5.82 12.40
C GLY A 32 10.36 -6.18 10.92
N GLU A 33 9.69 -7.27 10.59
CA GLU A 33 9.55 -7.72 9.21
C GLU A 33 8.67 -6.75 8.38
N PRO A 34 9.10 -6.37 7.16
CA PRO A 34 8.28 -5.60 6.23
C PRO A 34 6.98 -6.33 5.84
N LYS A 35 5.90 -5.58 5.65
CA LYS A 35 4.57 -6.12 5.31
C LYS A 35 3.89 -5.28 4.26
N VAL A 36 3.11 -5.94 3.40
CA VAL A 36 2.26 -5.27 2.41
C VAL A 36 0.97 -4.78 3.07
N GLN A 37 0.58 -3.56 2.73
CA GLN A 37 -0.70 -2.94 3.06
C GLN A 37 -1.49 -2.66 1.78
N PHE A 38 -2.78 -2.99 1.81
CA PHE A 38 -3.75 -2.60 0.78
C PHE A 38 -4.61 -1.44 1.30
N GLY A 39 -4.48 -0.28 0.67
CA GLY A 39 -5.08 0.99 1.08
C GLY A 39 -4.07 1.95 1.74
N PRO A 40 -4.48 3.20 2.05
CA PRO A 40 -5.79 3.84 1.80
C PRO A 40 -6.05 4.13 0.30
N ARG A 41 -7.20 4.72 -0.03
CA ARG A 41 -7.48 5.28 -1.35
C ARG A 41 -7.22 6.77 -1.37
N ILE A 42 -6.60 7.24 -2.45
CA ILE A 42 -6.45 8.66 -2.78
C ILE A 42 -7.23 8.93 -4.08
N LEU A 43 -8.46 9.41 -3.93
CA LEU A 43 -9.34 9.75 -5.04
C LEU A 43 -9.13 11.20 -5.47
N LYS A 44 -9.34 11.49 -6.76
CA LYS A 44 -9.33 12.86 -7.26
C LYS A 44 -10.64 13.60 -6.93
N LYS A 45 -10.55 14.91 -6.68
CA LYS A 45 -11.68 15.84 -6.66
C LYS A 45 -12.01 16.30 -8.09
N LYS A 46 -13.15 16.96 -8.25
CA LYS A 46 -13.57 17.52 -9.54
C LYS A 46 -12.59 18.56 -10.12
N ASP A 47 -11.81 19.20 -9.25
CA ASP A 47 -10.78 20.17 -9.61
C ASP A 47 -9.40 19.52 -9.92
N GLY A 48 -9.31 18.18 -9.92
CA GLY A 48 -8.07 17.45 -10.18
C GLY A 48 -7.13 17.30 -8.98
N THR A 49 -7.44 17.90 -7.83
CA THR A 49 -6.64 17.73 -6.59
C THR A 49 -6.97 16.41 -5.88
N ASP A 50 -6.06 15.92 -5.06
CA ASP A 50 -6.29 14.70 -4.27
C ASP A 50 -7.24 14.96 -3.09
N ARG A 51 -8.10 13.99 -2.82
CA ARG A 51 -8.90 13.93 -1.58
C ARG A 51 -8.05 13.42 -0.43
N ALA A 52 -8.52 13.70 0.79
CA ALA A 52 -7.97 13.08 1.99
C ALA A 52 -8.05 11.54 1.88
N PRO A 53 -7.02 10.80 2.34
CA PRO A 53 -7.01 9.35 2.27
C PRO A 53 -8.21 8.73 3.00
N SER A 54 -8.85 7.74 2.36
CA SER A 54 -9.92 6.94 2.96
C SER A 54 -9.50 5.48 3.05
N LYS A 55 -10.11 4.67 3.93
CA LYS A 55 -9.89 3.21 3.94
C LYS A 55 -10.10 2.62 2.54
N ALA A 56 -9.38 1.55 2.20
CA ALA A 56 -9.52 0.87 0.89
C ALA A 56 -10.96 0.43 0.60
N GLY A 57 -11.67 -0.06 1.63
CA GLY A 57 -13.06 -0.49 1.52
C GLY A 57 -13.20 -1.80 0.76
N ARG A 58 -14.26 -1.93 -0.03
CA ARG A 58 -14.47 -3.05 -0.97
C ARG A 58 -13.69 -2.77 -2.26
N LEU A 59 -13.14 -3.80 -2.87
CA LEU A 59 -12.41 -3.70 -4.13
C LEU A 59 -13.36 -3.93 -5.31
N SER A 60 -13.21 -3.12 -6.36
CA SER A 60 -13.90 -3.30 -7.64
C SER A 60 -13.14 -4.29 -8.52
N ILE A 61 -13.71 -4.68 -9.66
CA ILE A 61 -13.01 -5.57 -10.60
C ILE A 61 -11.77 -4.90 -11.19
N GLU A 62 -11.80 -3.58 -11.42
CA GLU A 62 -10.67 -2.79 -11.89
C GLU A 62 -9.51 -2.81 -10.90
N ASP A 63 -9.79 -2.76 -9.60
CA ASP A 63 -8.76 -2.94 -8.58
C ASP A 63 -8.13 -4.33 -8.65
N ILE A 64 -8.96 -5.38 -8.81
CA ILE A 64 -8.47 -6.76 -8.87
C ILE A 64 -7.61 -6.97 -10.12
N MET A 65 -8.05 -6.49 -11.28
CA MET A 65 -7.28 -6.57 -12.52
C MET A 65 -5.93 -5.86 -12.39
N TRP A 66 -5.92 -4.64 -11.86
CA TRP A 66 -4.68 -3.91 -11.61
C TRP A 66 -3.77 -4.61 -10.60
N ILE A 67 -4.33 -5.23 -9.55
CA ILE A 67 -3.56 -6.04 -8.61
C ILE A 67 -2.88 -7.19 -9.36
N TYR A 68 -3.59 -7.92 -10.23
CA TYR A 68 -2.96 -8.99 -11.03
C TYR A 68 -1.79 -8.48 -11.88
N ASP A 69 -1.86 -7.25 -12.38
CA ASP A 69 -0.80 -6.66 -13.19
C ASP A 69 0.48 -6.34 -12.37
N ILE A 70 0.36 -6.03 -11.07
CA ILE A 70 1.49 -5.58 -10.24
C ILE A 70 1.91 -6.56 -9.14
N ILE A 71 1.08 -7.56 -8.82
CA ILE A 71 1.26 -8.37 -7.61
C ILE A 71 2.56 -9.17 -7.61
N ASP A 72 3.04 -9.60 -8.78
CA ASP A 72 4.32 -10.28 -8.89
C ASP A 72 5.49 -9.35 -8.57
N GLU A 73 5.47 -8.10 -9.04
CA GLU A 73 6.47 -7.08 -8.65
C GLU A 73 6.45 -6.86 -7.14
N VAL A 74 5.26 -6.64 -6.57
CA VAL A 74 5.09 -6.44 -5.12
C VAL A 74 5.65 -7.62 -4.32
N LYS A 75 5.38 -8.85 -4.77
CA LYS A 75 5.88 -10.08 -4.15
C LYS A 75 7.40 -10.16 -4.22
N ASP A 76 7.99 -9.85 -5.37
CA ASP A 76 9.43 -9.89 -5.58
C ASP A 76 10.14 -8.85 -4.70
N ASP A 77 9.67 -7.60 -4.68
CA ASP A 77 10.22 -6.55 -3.81
C ASP A 77 10.10 -6.91 -2.32
N LEU A 78 8.96 -7.45 -1.90
CA LEU A 78 8.79 -7.86 -0.50
C LEU A 78 9.75 -9.01 -0.15
N SER A 79 9.92 -9.98 -1.05
CA SER A 79 10.79 -11.13 -0.83
C SER A 79 12.25 -10.72 -0.69
N ASP A 80 12.71 -9.77 -1.52
CA ASP A 80 14.05 -9.19 -1.43
C ASP A 80 14.29 -8.48 -0.09
N MET A 81 13.25 -7.90 0.50
CA MET A 81 13.32 -7.20 1.80
C MET A 81 13.27 -8.14 3.00
N VAL A 82 12.47 -9.21 2.94
CA VAL A 82 12.33 -10.20 4.03
C VAL A 82 13.55 -11.12 4.09
N GLY A 83 14.21 -11.34 2.96
CA GLY A 83 15.34 -12.26 2.85
C GLY A 83 14.92 -13.74 2.97
N PRO A 84 15.84 -14.69 2.77
CA PRO A 84 15.55 -16.10 3.01
C PRO A 84 15.31 -16.32 4.52
N GLY A 85 14.07 -16.65 4.87
CA GLY A 85 13.69 -17.07 6.23
C GLY A 85 14.28 -18.41 6.65
#